data_AF-A0A1E4TCA9-F1
#
_entry.id   AF-A0A1E4TCA9-F1
#
_cell.length_a   1.000
_cell.length_b   1.000
_cell.length_c   1.000
_cell.angle_alpha   90.00
_cell.angle_beta   90.00
_cell.angle_gamma   90.00
#
_symmetry.space_group_name_H-M   'P 1'
#
loop_
_entity.id
_entity.type
_entity.pdbx_description
1 polymer ?
#
loop_
_entity_poly.entity_id
_entity_poly.type
_entity_poly.pdbx_seq_one_letter_code
_entity_poly.pdbx_strand_id
1 'polypeptide(L)'
;MASDNSATTFILFIFAGFLLIRWYSSSRKPSSISDGATPDSSRTDSQTASEPYGIRRRRAVTKGMIEVVQTLLPNIPDDVIRRDLERTGNVEITIQSLLENPQFAAAPPVPPASSSTSTGSTSQNLNSNLIDRYNLHNKVSVEAPISVSKTTWTDDPASRQESLKKRREDMILHARQKVLSSKDK
;
A
#
# COMPACT_ATOMS: atom_id res chain seq x y z
N MET A 1 -27.89 -2.13 50.89
CA MET A 1 -26.45 -2.06 50.58
C MET A 1 -26.20 -0.75 49.88
N ALA A 2 -25.73 0.26 50.62
CA ALA A 2 -25.38 1.55 50.06
C ALA A 2 -24.04 1.39 49.35
N SER A 3 -24.00 1.52 48.03
CA SER A 3 -22.74 1.64 47.31
C SER A 3 -22.14 3.00 47.65
N ASP A 4 -20.90 3.02 48.15
CA ASP A 4 -20.20 4.25 48.47
C ASP A 4 -20.01 5.08 47.20
N ASN A 5 -20.74 6.20 47.10
CA ASN A 5 -20.67 7.11 45.95
C ASN A 5 -19.22 7.60 45.69
N SER A 6 -18.38 7.58 46.73
CA SER A 6 -16.95 7.89 46.65
C SER A 6 -16.13 6.86 45.85
N ALA A 7 -16.44 5.56 45.96
CA ALA A 7 -15.73 4.53 45.22
C ALA A 7 -16.02 4.64 43.71
N THR A 8 -17.27 4.95 43.35
CA THR A 8 -17.70 5.12 41.96
C THR A 8 -17.07 6.34 41.30
N THR A 9 -16.91 7.46 42.02
CA THR A 9 -16.23 8.65 41.47
C THR A 9 -14.73 8.41 41.29
N PHE A 10 -14.07 7.70 42.21
CA PHE A 10 -12.65 7.34 42.08
C PHE A 10 -12.40 6.44 40.85
N ILE A 11 -13.26 5.44 40.62
CA ILE A 11 -13.18 4.56 39.45
C ILE A 11 -13.43 5.34 38.15
N LEU A 12 -14.40 6.27 38.15
CA LEU A 12 -14.67 7.13 36.99
C LEU A 12 -13.49 8.05 36.67
N PHE A 13 -12.83 8.64 37.67
CA PHE A 13 -11.62 9.45 37.47
C PHE A 13 -10.45 8.63 36.91
N ILE A 14 -10.27 7.40 37.37
CA ILE A 14 -9.23 6.49 36.85
C ILE A 14 -9.52 6.14 35.38
N PHE A 15 -10.76 5.79 35.04
CA PHE A 15 -11.14 5.51 33.66
C PHE A 15 -11.00 6.75 32.75
N ALA A 16 -11.48 7.92 33.20
CA ALA A 16 -11.34 9.17 32.45
C ALA A 16 -9.86 9.54 32.24
N GLY A 17 -9.02 9.40 33.28
CA GLY A 17 -7.59 9.61 33.20
C GLY A 17 -6.89 8.62 32.27
N PHE A 18 -7.27 7.35 32.31
CA PHE A 18 -6.77 6.32 31.40
C PHE A 18 -7.15 6.62 29.95
N LEU A 19 -8.39 7.05 29.68
CA LEU A 19 -8.81 7.48 28.35
C LEU A 19 -8.03 8.72 27.89
N LEU A 20 -7.75 9.66 28.79
CA LEU A 20 -6.95 10.85 28.49
C LEU A 20 -5.50 10.49 28.14
N ILE A 21 -4.88 9.60 28.92
CA ILE A 21 -3.52 9.09 28.68
C ILE A 21 -3.46 8.25 27.40
N ARG A 22 -4.46 7.40 27.18
CA ARG A 22 -4.60 6.59 25.97
C ARG A 22 -4.71 7.50 24.75
N TRP A 23 -5.51 8.57 24.83
CA TRP A 23 -5.70 9.54 23.75
C TRP A 23 -4.44 10.40 23.53
N TYR A 24 -3.84 10.90 24.60
CA TYR A 24 -2.63 11.72 24.56
C TYR A 24 -1.41 10.92 24.07
N SER A 25 -1.31 9.64 24.42
CA SER A 25 -0.24 8.76 23.96
C SER A 25 -0.49 8.20 22.55
N SER A 26 -1.73 8.07 22.10
CA SER A 26 -2.03 7.67 20.71
C SER A 26 -1.71 8.77 19.68
N SER A 27 -1.41 9.99 20.14
CA SER A 27 -1.10 11.13 19.27
C SER A 27 0.39 11.38 19.05
N ARG A 28 1.30 10.56 19.61
CA ARG A 28 2.74 10.66 19.30
C ARG A 28 3.06 9.90 18.00
N LYS A 29 2.82 10.56 16.87
CA LYS A 29 3.50 10.21 15.63
C LYS A 29 4.97 10.61 15.77
N PRO A 30 5.96 9.77 15.42
CA PRO A 30 7.35 10.20 15.40
C PRO A 30 7.51 11.32 14.37
N SER A 31 7.96 12.48 14.83
CA SER A 31 8.35 13.62 13.99
C SER A 31 9.56 13.24 13.14
N SER A 32 9.35 13.05 11.84
CA SER A 32 10.43 13.16 10.88
C SER A 32 10.86 14.63 10.81
N ILE A 33 12.07 14.92 11.28
CA ILE A 33 12.77 16.16 10.92
C ILE A 33 12.90 16.17 9.39
N SER A 34 12.34 17.19 8.76
CA SER A 34 12.67 17.60 7.40
C SER A 34 12.95 19.10 7.44
N ASP A 35 14.25 19.42 7.49
CA ASP A 35 14.76 20.76 7.28
C ASP A 35 14.46 21.25 5.86
N GLY A 36 14.06 22.51 5.75
CA GLY A 36 14.42 23.42 4.67
C GLY A 36 13.75 23.25 3.31
N ALA A 37 12.74 24.09 3.03
CA ALA A 37 12.67 24.94 1.82
C ALA A 37 11.39 25.78 1.81
N THR A 38 11.53 27.11 1.91
CA THR A 38 10.51 28.06 1.43
C THR A 38 10.42 28.00 -0.10
N PRO A 39 9.22 28.16 -0.67
CA PRO A 39 9.03 29.39 -1.42
C PRO A 39 7.65 30.04 -1.21
N ASP A 40 7.72 31.36 -1.12
CA ASP A 40 6.67 32.33 -1.38
C ASP A 40 6.08 32.13 -2.79
N SER A 41 4.74 32.10 -2.92
CA SER A 41 3.95 32.72 -4.00
C SER A 41 2.51 32.18 -4.06
N SER A 42 1.56 33.10 -3.84
CA SER A 42 0.26 33.26 -4.51
C SER A 42 -0.54 32.05 -5.02
N ARG A 43 -1.70 31.84 -4.38
CA ARG A 43 -3.02 31.47 -4.92
C ARG A 43 -3.06 31.06 -6.41
N THR A 44 -3.40 29.80 -6.68
CA THR A 44 -4.28 29.43 -7.81
C THR A 44 -5.02 28.14 -7.45
N ASP A 45 -6.32 28.19 -7.72
CA ASP A 45 -7.32 27.14 -7.60
C ASP A 45 -6.89 25.85 -8.34
N SER A 46 -6.94 24.70 -7.68
CA SER A 46 -6.73 23.41 -8.34
C SER A 46 -7.55 22.31 -7.67
N GLN A 47 -8.70 22.07 -8.29
CA GLN A 47 -9.44 20.80 -8.39
C GLN A 47 -8.67 19.58 -7.88
N THR A 48 -9.18 19.02 -6.79
CA THR A 48 -8.76 17.74 -6.21
C THR A 48 -9.17 16.60 -7.14
N ALA A 49 -8.35 16.33 -8.16
CA ALA A 49 -8.39 15.08 -8.90
C ALA A 49 -7.91 13.95 -7.99
N SER A 50 -8.68 12.88 -7.96
CA SER A 50 -8.46 11.66 -7.19
C SER A 50 -7.06 11.07 -7.37
N GLU A 51 -6.22 11.21 -6.35
CA GLU A 51 -4.93 10.51 -6.18
C GLU A 51 -5.17 8.98 -6.18
N PRO A 52 -4.61 8.23 -7.14
CA PRO A 52 -4.69 6.78 -7.15
C PRO A 52 -3.74 6.19 -6.11
N TYR A 53 -4.29 5.33 -5.26
CA TYR A 53 -3.64 4.27 -4.47
C TYR A 53 -2.09 4.28 -4.46
N GLY A 54 -1.54 4.59 -3.27
CA GLY A 54 -0.11 4.68 -3.00
C GLY A 54 0.73 3.57 -3.62
N ILE A 55 1.43 3.93 -4.69
CA ILE A 55 2.66 3.28 -5.11
C ILE A 55 3.58 3.36 -3.89
N ARG A 56 3.84 2.22 -3.22
CA ARG A 56 4.85 2.14 -2.17
C ARG A 56 6.17 2.52 -2.83
N ARG A 57 6.54 3.80 -2.73
CA ARG A 57 7.78 4.33 -3.28
C ARG A 57 8.88 3.51 -2.65
N ARG A 58 9.53 2.66 -3.44
CA ARG A 58 10.74 1.96 -2.99
C ARG A 58 11.68 3.05 -2.48
N ARG A 59 12.13 2.90 -1.24
CA ARG A 59 12.92 3.94 -0.58
C ARG A 59 14.20 4.11 -1.37
N ALA A 60 14.59 5.36 -1.65
CA ALA A 60 15.84 5.61 -2.35
C ALA A 60 17.02 5.10 -1.49
N VAL A 61 17.81 4.19 -2.03
CA VAL A 61 19.00 3.63 -1.38
C VAL A 61 20.18 4.56 -1.64
N THR A 62 20.87 5.01 -0.60
CA THR A 62 22.07 5.85 -0.74
C THR A 62 23.30 4.98 -0.94
N LYS A 63 24.31 5.50 -1.64
CA LYS A 63 25.59 4.79 -1.86
C LYS A 63 26.30 4.46 -0.53
N GLY A 64 26.19 5.34 0.47
CA GLY A 64 26.76 5.11 1.80
C GLY A 64 26.15 3.92 2.54
N MET A 65 24.84 3.66 2.37
CA MET A 65 24.20 2.47 2.96
C MET A 65 24.79 1.18 2.38
N ILE A 66 25.14 1.17 1.09
CA ILE A 66 25.76 0.02 0.43
C ILE A 66 27.19 -0.17 0.95
N GLU A 67 27.97 0.91 1.05
CA GLU A 67 29.37 0.87 1.51
C GLU A 67 29.50 0.33 2.95
N VAL A 68 28.59 0.71 3.85
CA VAL A 68 28.56 0.18 5.22
C VAL A 68 28.25 -1.32 5.24
N VAL A 69 27.36 -1.81 4.38
CA VAL A 69 27.11 -3.25 4.28
C VAL A 69 28.33 -3.95 3.67
N GLN A 70 28.97 -3.34 2.68
CA GLN A 70 30.14 -3.90 1.98
C GLN A 70 31.35 -4.07 2.90
N THR A 71 31.55 -3.16 3.87
CA THR A 71 32.66 -3.28 4.84
C THR A 71 32.49 -4.46 5.77
N LEU A 72 31.25 -4.85 6.09
CA LEU A 72 30.91 -5.99 6.94
C LEU A 72 30.79 -7.31 6.14
N LEU A 73 30.35 -7.22 4.89
CA LEU A 73 30.05 -8.37 4.02
C LEU A 73 30.76 -8.21 2.65
N PRO A 74 32.10 -8.35 2.59
CA PRO A 74 32.87 -8.09 1.36
C PRO A 74 32.63 -9.10 0.24
N ASN A 75 32.03 -10.27 0.55
CA ASN A 75 31.78 -11.34 -0.41
C ASN A 75 30.45 -11.18 -1.18
N ILE A 76 29.65 -10.15 -0.89
CA ILE A 76 28.34 -9.92 -1.49
C ILE A 76 28.45 -8.81 -2.54
N PRO A 77 27.82 -8.95 -3.72
CA PRO A 77 27.85 -7.91 -4.74
C PRO A 77 26.89 -6.74 -4.42
N ASP A 78 27.30 -5.53 -4.79
CA ASP A 78 26.56 -4.27 -4.56
C ASP A 78 25.10 -4.30 -5.03
N ASP A 79 24.80 -5.01 -6.12
CA ASP A 79 23.45 -5.09 -6.68
C ASP A 79 22.49 -5.90 -5.79
N VAL A 80 23.00 -6.92 -5.11
CA VAL A 80 22.22 -7.70 -4.14
C VAL A 80 21.96 -6.84 -2.91
N ILE A 81 22.99 -6.14 -2.43
CA ILE A 81 22.89 -5.24 -1.27
C ILE A 81 21.87 -4.14 -1.55
N ARG A 82 21.94 -3.50 -2.73
CA ARG A 82 20.98 -2.46 -3.15
C ARG A 82 19.55 -3.00 -3.17
N ARG A 83 19.33 -4.17 -3.79
CA ARG A 83 18.01 -4.79 -3.88
C ARG A 83 17.45 -5.13 -2.49
N ASP A 84 18.29 -5.61 -1.58
CA ASP A 84 17.84 -5.93 -0.24
C ASP A 84 17.58 -4.68 0.60
N LEU A 85 18.41 -3.63 0.47
CA LEU A 85 18.17 -2.32 1.09
C LEU A 85 16.89 -1.65 0.57
N GLU A 86 16.53 -1.84 -0.70
CA GLU A 86 15.24 -1.37 -1.24
C GLU A 86 14.04 -2.08 -0.58
N ARG A 87 14.25 -3.34 -0.13
CA ARG A 87 13.22 -4.19 0.49
C ARG A 87 13.11 -3.94 1.99
N THR A 88 14.23 -3.88 2.69
CA THR A 88 14.29 -3.73 4.16
C THR A 88 14.22 -2.26 4.59
N GLY A 89 14.80 -1.36 3.80
CA GLY A 89 14.92 0.06 4.12
C GLY A 89 15.91 0.40 5.25
N ASN A 90 16.61 -0.60 5.81
CA ASN A 90 17.58 -0.45 6.89
C ASN A 90 18.79 -1.38 6.68
N VAL A 91 19.98 -0.83 6.93
CA VAL A 91 21.28 -1.52 6.85
C VAL A 91 21.36 -2.72 7.79
N GLU A 92 20.96 -2.56 9.05
CA GLU A 92 21.04 -3.63 10.06
C GLU A 92 20.19 -4.84 9.69
N ILE A 93 18.95 -4.58 9.26
CA ILE A 93 18.01 -5.63 8.84
C ILE A 93 18.55 -6.32 7.58
N THR A 94 19.19 -5.57 6.66
CA THR A 94 19.83 -6.15 5.49
C THR A 94 20.99 -7.05 5.85
N ILE A 95 21.86 -6.65 6.79
CA ILE A 95 22.97 -7.50 7.25
C ILE A 95 22.43 -8.81 7.80
N GLN A 96 21.43 -8.75 8.69
CA GLN A 96 20.82 -9.94 9.27
C GLN A 96 20.15 -10.82 8.20
N SER A 97 19.42 -10.22 7.27
CA SER A 97 18.74 -10.94 6.19
C SER A 97 19.71 -11.62 5.22
N LEU A 98 20.85 -10.98 4.93
CA LEU A 98 21.89 -11.54 4.05
C LEU A 98 22.66 -12.67 4.72
N LEU A 99 22.84 -12.60 6.05
CA LEU A 99 23.43 -13.68 6.84
C LEU A 99 22.48 -14.88 6.97
N GLU A 100 21.18 -14.64 7.15
CA GLU A 100 20.18 -15.69 7.31
C GLU A 100 19.90 -16.43 5.99
N ASN A 101 19.88 -15.71 4.86
CA ASN A 101 19.55 -16.27 3.55
C ASN A 101 20.57 -15.86 2.47
N PRO A 102 21.78 -16.47 2.44
CA PRO A 102 22.81 -16.16 1.44
C PRO A 102 22.41 -16.59 0.02
N GLN A 103 21.34 -17.39 -0.13
CA GLN A 103 20.79 -17.81 -1.42
C GLN A 103 20.37 -16.61 -2.32
N PHE A 104 20.05 -15.46 -1.73
CA PHE A 104 19.75 -14.23 -2.48
C PHE A 104 21.00 -13.50 -3.00
N ALA A 105 22.20 -13.86 -2.51
CA ALA A 105 23.47 -13.32 -2.99
C ALA A 105 24.00 -14.00 -4.27
N ALA A 106 23.56 -15.22 -4.56
CA ALA A 106 23.91 -15.96 -5.75
C ALA A 106 22.91 -15.70 -6.90
N ALA A 107 22.73 -14.44 -7.29
CA ALA A 107 22.05 -14.17 -8.56
C ALA A 107 23.06 -14.44 -9.71
N PRO A 108 22.71 -15.24 -10.74
CA PRO A 108 23.58 -15.41 -11.90
C PRO A 108 23.84 -14.06 -12.56
N PRO A 109 25.02 -13.85 -13.18
CA PRO A 109 25.36 -12.59 -13.84
C PRO A 109 24.34 -12.31 -14.94
N VAL A 110 23.48 -11.32 -14.72
CA VAL A 110 22.59 -10.81 -15.75
C VAL A 110 23.43 -10.01 -16.73
N PRO A 111 23.44 -10.33 -18.04
CA PRO A 111 24.05 -9.46 -19.04
C PRO A 111 23.39 -8.07 -18.97
N PRO A 112 24.07 -6.98 -19.38
CA PRO A 112 23.55 -5.62 -19.25
C PRO A 112 22.30 -5.45 -20.12
N ALA A 113 21.13 -5.74 -19.55
CA ALA A 113 19.85 -5.48 -20.14
C ALA A 113 19.51 -4.01 -19.86
N SER A 114 19.33 -3.25 -20.93
CA SER A 114 18.72 -1.93 -20.91
C SER A 114 17.52 -1.92 -19.98
N SER A 115 17.47 -0.92 -19.10
CA SER A 115 16.43 -0.71 -18.10
C SER A 115 15.02 -0.80 -18.68
N SER A 116 14.37 -1.95 -18.49
CA SER A 116 12.92 -2.09 -18.50
C SER A 116 12.52 -2.99 -17.34
N THR A 117 12.20 -2.36 -16.20
CA THR A 117 11.58 -3.02 -15.06
C THR A 117 10.17 -3.46 -15.44
N SER A 118 10.02 -4.61 -16.08
CA SER A 118 8.75 -5.33 -16.17
C SER A 118 8.70 -6.31 -15.00
N THR A 119 8.11 -5.86 -13.90
CA THR A 119 7.53 -6.75 -12.88
C THR A 119 6.64 -7.75 -13.62
N GLY A 120 6.79 -9.04 -13.35
CA GLY A 120 6.02 -10.11 -13.99
C GLY A 120 4.52 -9.88 -13.86
N SER A 121 3.94 -9.24 -14.87
CA SER A 121 2.60 -9.54 -15.33
C SER A 121 2.79 -10.32 -16.61
N THR A 122 2.26 -11.54 -16.66
CA THR A 122 2.05 -12.27 -17.89
C THR A 122 1.54 -11.27 -18.91
N SER A 123 2.28 -11.10 -20.00
CA SER A 123 1.93 -10.28 -21.17
C SER A 123 0.73 -10.90 -21.87
N GLN A 124 -0.41 -10.90 -21.19
CA GLN A 124 -1.71 -11.23 -21.75
C GLN A 124 -2.29 -9.93 -22.26
N ASN A 125 -2.00 -9.69 -23.53
CA ASN A 125 -2.78 -8.87 -24.44
C ASN A 125 -3.17 -7.49 -23.86
N LEU A 126 -2.28 -6.51 -24.05
CA LEU A 126 -2.48 -5.11 -23.67
C LEU A 126 -3.70 -4.44 -24.35
N ASN A 127 -4.41 -5.16 -25.23
CA ASN A 127 -5.59 -4.68 -25.96
C ASN A 127 -6.88 -5.46 -25.66
N SER A 128 -6.90 -6.42 -24.73
CA SER A 128 -8.15 -7.13 -24.38
C SER A 128 -9.04 -6.23 -23.51
N ASN A 129 -10.27 -5.94 -23.95
CA ASN A 129 -11.21 -5.19 -23.11
C ASN A 129 -11.45 -5.93 -21.79
N LEU A 130 -11.61 -5.18 -20.69
CA LEU A 130 -11.94 -5.74 -19.37
C LEU A 130 -13.24 -6.57 -19.41
N ILE A 131 -14.18 -6.23 -20.30
CA ILE A 131 -15.42 -6.97 -20.48
C ILE A 131 -15.14 -8.39 -21.01
N ASP A 132 -14.22 -8.51 -21.96
CA ASP A 132 -13.84 -9.77 -22.58
C ASP A 132 -13.09 -10.65 -21.59
N ARG A 133 -12.13 -10.05 -20.87
CA ARG A 133 -11.31 -10.76 -19.87
C ARG A 133 -12.15 -11.39 -18.75
N TYR A 134 -13.23 -10.73 -18.34
CA TYR A 134 -14.10 -11.17 -17.26
C TYR A 134 -15.44 -11.74 -17.75
N ASN A 135 -15.60 -11.98 -19.06
CA ASN A 135 -16.84 -12.51 -19.65
C ASN A 135 -18.12 -11.74 -19.21
N LEU A 136 -18.04 -10.41 -19.10
CA LEU A 136 -19.09 -9.56 -18.55
C LEU A 136 -20.22 -9.20 -19.54
N HIS A 137 -20.20 -9.76 -20.75
CA HIS A 137 -21.11 -9.44 -21.85
C HIS A 137 -22.61 -9.48 -21.46
N ASN A 138 -23.03 -10.54 -20.76
CA ASN A 138 -24.44 -10.72 -20.38
C ASN A 138 -24.91 -9.68 -19.36
N LYS A 139 -24.01 -9.20 -18.49
CA LYS A 139 -24.31 -8.17 -17.48
C LYS A 139 -24.36 -6.76 -18.05
N VAL A 140 -23.71 -6.53 -19.19
CA VAL A 140 -23.77 -5.25 -19.90
C VAL A 140 -25.11 -5.07 -20.63
N SER A 141 -25.66 -6.14 -21.21
CA SER A 141 -26.91 -6.07 -21.97
C SER A 141 -28.14 -5.81 -21.10
N VAL A 142 -28.03 -6.09 -19.80
CA VAL A 142 -29.09 -5.87 -18.81
C VAL A 142 -28.65 -4.67 -17.98
N GLU A 143 -29.10 -3.48 -18.34
CA GLU A 143 -28.89 -2.22 -17.61
C GLU A 143 -29.60 -2.30 -16.23
N ALA A 144 -29.07 -3.14 -15.33
CA ALA A 144 -29.63 -3.33 -14.00
C ALA A 144 -29.13 -2.23 -13.07
N PRO A 145 -30.01 -1.58 -12.28
CA PRO A 145 -29.59 -0.59 -11.30
C PRO A 145 -28.62 -1.23 -10.30
N ILE A 146 -27.41 -0.67 -10.26
CA ILE A 146 -26.27 -1.19 -9.51
C ILE A 146 -26.53 -0.99 -8.02
N SER A 147 -27.08 -2.02 -7.36
CA SER A 147 -27.18 -2.01 -5.91
C SER A 147 -25.79 -2.20 -5.33
N VAL A 148 -25.24 -1.13 -4.76
CA VAL A 148 -23.99 -1.14 -3.98
C VAL A 148 -24.22 -2.03 -2.76
N SER A 149 -24.06 -3.35 -2.94
CA SER A 149 -24.31 -4.33 -1.89
C SER A 149 -23.31 -4.11 -0.76
N LYS A 150 -23.85 -3.83 0.43
CA LYS A 150 -23.11 -3.58 1.67
C LYS A 150 -22.06 -4.68 1.89
N THR A 151 -20.80 -4.28 2.10
CA THR A 151 -19.67 -5.19 2.24
C THR A 151 -19.72 -5.92 3.59
N THR A 152 -20.14 -7.17 3.59
CA THR A 152 -19.98 -8.07 4.74
C THR A 152 -18.75 -8.93 4.50
N TRP A 153 -17.71 -8.75 5.31
CA TRP A 153 -16.53 -9.60 5.28
C TRP A 153 -16.90 -10.98 5.83
N THR A 154 -16.95 -11.99 4.96
CA THR A 154 -17.21 -13.37 5.35
C THR A 154 -15.91 -14.03 5.80
N ASP A 155 -15.96 -14.92 6.79
CA ASP A 155 -14.77 -15.62 7.31
C ASP A 155 -14.31 -16.76 6.38
N ASP A 156 -15.26 -17.41 5.71
CA ASP A 156 -15.02 -18.49 4.76
C ASP A 156 -14.24 -18.01 3.51
N PRO A 157 -13.09 -18.65 3.16
CA PRO A 157 -12.26 -18.25 2.02
C PRO A 157 -12.98 -18.36 0.67
N ALA A 158 -13.85 -19.35 0.45
CA ALA A 158 -14.55 -19.51 -0.82
C ALA A 158 -15.55 -18.36 -1.05
N SER A 159 -16.41 -18.12 -0.05
CA SER A 159 -17.36 -16.99 -0.03
C SER A 159 -16.65 -15.63 -0.20
N ARG A 160 -15.46 -15.48 0.39
CA ARG A 160 -14.66 -14.26 0.25
C ARG A 160 -14.12 -14.09 -1.17
N GLN A 161 -13.67 -15.15 -1.81
CA GLN A 161 -13.21 -15.06 -3.21
C GLN A 161 -14.36 -14.68 -4.15
N GLU A 162 -15.55 -15.25 -3.96
CA GLU A 162 -16.74 -14.94 -4.74
C GLU A 162 -17.18 -13.48 -4.56
N SER A 163 -17.25 -13.00 -3.31
CA SER A 163 -17.59 -11.59 -3.04
C SER A 163 -16.58 -10.62 -3.65
N LEU A 164 -15.28 -10.95 -3.62
CA LEU A 164 -14.25 -10.13 -4.28
C LEU A 164 -14.37 -10.16 -5.81
N LYS A 165 -14.69 -11.30 -6.41
CA LYS A 165 -14.95 -11.41 -7.86
C LYS A 165 -16.13 -10.53 -8.25
N LYS A 166 -17.27 -10.69 -7.57
CA LYS A 166 -18.48 -9.88 -7.80
C LYS A 166 -18.19 -8.38 -7.70
N ARG A 167 -17.45 -7.95 -6.67
CA ARG A 167 -17.08 -6.55 -6.49
C ARG A 167 -16.19 -6.02 -7.62
N ARG A 168 -15.26 -6.83 -8.12
CA ARG A 168 -14.43 -6.45 -9.28
C ARG A 168 -15.30 -6.27 -10.52
N GLU A 169 -16.21 -7.21 -10.78
CA GLU A 169 -17.15 -7.13 -11.90
C GLU A 169 -18.02 -5.86 -11.82
N ASP A 170 -18.61 -5.57 -10.66
CA ASP A 170 -19.45 -4.39 -10.45
C ASP A 170 -18.65 -3.09 -10.66
N MET A 171 -17.40 -3.04 -10.19
CA MET A 171 -16.51 -1.90 -10.39
C MET A 171 -16.18 -1.67 -11.87
N ILE A 172 -15.98 -2.75 -12.64
CA ILE A 172 -15.72 -2.67 -14.09
C ILE A 172 -16.93 -2.09 -14.83
N LEU A 173 -18.13 -2.55 -14.48
CA LEU A 173 -19.38 -2.06 -15.08
C LEU A 173 -19.62 -0.58 -14.75
N HIS A 174 -19.46 -0.20 -13.48
CA HIS A 174 -19.61 1.20 -13.06
C HIS A 174 -18.58 2.13 -13.72
N ALA A 175 -17.32 1.69 -13.82
CA ALA A 175 -16.28 2.47 -14.51
C ALA A 175 -16.64 2.71 -15.98
N ARG A 176 -17.18 1.69 -16.68
CA ARG A 176 -17.67 1.84 -18.04
C ARG A 176 -18.82 2.85 -18.13
N GLN A 177 -19.82 2.72 -17.27
CA GLN A 177 -20.97 3.63 -17.26
C GLN A 177 -20.52 5.08 -17.05
N LYS A 178 -19.58 5.31 -16.14
CA LYS A 178 -18.99 6.64 -15.89
C LYS A 178 -18.26 7.20 -17.11
N VAL A 179 -17.52 6.36 -17.85
CA VAL A 179 -16.83 6.80 -19.07
C VAL A 179 -17.81 7.17 -20.17
N LEU A 180 -18.89 6.40 -20.34
CA LEU A 180 -19.93 6.70 -21.31
C LEU A 180 -20.65 8.01 -20.97
N SER A 181 -21.09 8.18 -19.73
CA SER A 181 -21.78 9.41 -19.31
C SER A 181 -20.90 10.67 -19.33
N SER A 182 -19.57 10.51 -19.19
CA SER A 182 -18.62 11.62 -19.32
C SER A 182 -18.31 11.98 -20.77
N LYS A 183 -18.55 11.08 -21.73
CA LYS A 183 -18.29 11.32 -23.15
C LYS A 183 -19.40 12.13 -23.82
N ASP A 184 -20.61 12.09 -23.28
CA ASP A 184 -21.78 12.79 -23.80
C ASP A 184 -21.92 14.24 -23.27
N LYS A 185 -20.98 14.69 -22.42
CA LYS A 185 -20.95 16.03 -21.83
C LYS A 185 -19.78 16.85 -22.36
#